data_AF-A0A3C0VMC5-F1
#
_entry.id   AF-A0A3C0VMC5-F1
#
_cell.length_a   1.000
_cell.length_b   1.000
_cell.length_c   1.000
_cell.angle_alpha   90.00
_cell.angle_beta   90.00
_cell.angle_gamma   90.00
#
_symmetry.space_group_name_H-M   'P 1'
#
loop_
_entity.id
_entity.type
_entity.pdbx_description
1 polymer ?
#
loop_
_entity_poly.entity_id
_entity_poly.type
_entity_poly.pdbx_seq_one_letter_code
_entity_poly.pdbx_strand_id
1 'polypeptide(L)' 'MSNKSSPTPIIGAQTVYLFDLDNTLYPPEKNLFAHVDVRMTAFIEEKLGLTHDEAFFIQKKYWKEYGT' A
#
# COMPACT_ATOMS: atom_id res chain seq x y z
N MET A 1 2.81 -8.25 40.73
CA MET A 1 1.69 -8.75 39.89
C MET A 1 0.72 -7.60 39.67
N SER A 2 0.63 -7.06 38.46
CA SER A 2 -0.44 -6.13 38.10
C SER A 2 -0.82 -6.44 36.66
N ASN A 3 -1.87 -7.24 36.51
CA ASN A 3 -2.41 -7.68 35.24
C ASN A 3 -3.24 -6.52 34.67
N LYS A 4 -2.65 -5.71 33.78
CA LYS A 4 -3.42 -4.74 32.99
C LYS A 4 -4.05 -5.52 31.84
N SER A 5 -5.21 -6.11 32.06
CA SER A 5 -6.07 -6.58 30.99
C SER A 5 -6.43 -5.38 30.11
N SER A 6 -5.86 -5.33 28.90
CA SER A 6 -6.27 -4.40 27.86
C SER A 6 -7.79 -4.56 27.63
N PRO A 7 -8.54 -3.46 27.48
CA PRO A 7 -9.98 -3.56 27.27
C PRO A 7 -10.23 -4.30 25.95
N THR A 8 -10.88 -5.45 26.03
CA THR A 8 -11.45 -6.13 24.86
C THR A 8 -12.45 -5.16 24.22
N PRO A 9 -12.33 -4.83 22.92
CA PRO A 9 -13.31 -3.96 22.29
C PRO A 9 -14.69 -4.60 22.37
N ILE A 10 -15.61 -3.95 23.09
CA ILE A 10 -17.03 -4.29 23.01
C ILE A 10 -17.52 -3.67 21.70
N ILE A 11 -17.47 -4.43 20.62
CA ILE A 11 -18.21 -4.09 19.41
C ILE A 11 -19.67 -4.48 19.68
N GLY A 12 -20.41 -3.59 20.37
CA GLY A 12 -21.87 -3.55 20.23
C GLY A 12 -22.24 -3.21 18.77
N ALA A 13 -23.54 -3.18 18.45
CA ALA A 13 -24.07 -2.88 17.11
C ALA A 13 -23.78 -1.44 16.62
N GLN A 14 -22.51 -1.06 16.54
CA GLN A 14 -22.04 0.21 16.02
C GLN A 14 -21.83 0.09 14.52
N THR A 15 -22.40 1.03 13.78
CA THR A 15 -22.18 1.13 12.33
C THR A 15 -20.75 1.60 12.07
N VAL A 16 -19.99 0.80 11.32
CA VAL A 16 -18.63 1.14 10.87
C VAL A 16 -18.69 1.50 9.39
N TYR A 17 -18.11 2.65 9.04
CA TYR A 17 -17.90 3.03 7.65
C TYR A 17 -16.45 2.81 7.28
N LEU A 18 -16.22 2.06 6.19
CA LEU A 18 -14.92 1.88 5.59
C LEU A 18 -14.88 2.73 4.33
N PHE A 19 -13.87 3.59 4.23
CA PHE A 19 -13.58 4.37 3.04
C PHE A 19 -12.24 3.92 2.50
N ASP A 20 -12.17 3.74 1.19
CA ASP A 20 -10.91 3.63 0.50
C ASP A 20 -10.16 4.97 0.57
N LEU A 21 -8.84 4.93 0.53
CA LEU A 21 -7.98 6.10 0.64
C LEU A 21 -7.69 6.66 -0.75
N ASP A 22 -7.11 5.83 -1.60
CA ASP A 22 -6.49 6.25 -2.83
C ASP A 22 -7.52 6.53 -3.92
N ASN A 23 -7.40 7.69 -4.59
CA ASN A 23 -8.40 8.19 -5.54
C ASN A 23 -9.84 8.32 -4.99
N THR A 24 -10.02 8.17 -3.68
CA THR A 24 -11.31 8.31 -2.99
C THR A 24 -11.29 9.56 -2.11
N LEU A 25 -10.31 9.69 -1.20
CA LEU A 25 -10.17 10.87 -0.34
C LEU A 25 -9.40 12.01 -0.99
N TYR A 26 -8.73 11.75 -2.12
CA TYR A 26 -8.07 12.76 -2.93
C TYR A 26 -8.34 12.54 -4.43
N PRO A 27 -8.24 13.59 -5.25
CA PRO A 27 -8.62 13.53 -6.65
C PRO A 27 -7.61 12.71 -7.49
N PRO A 28 -8.06 11.87 -8.43
CA PRO A 28 -7.19 11.06 -9.28
C PRO A 28 -6.27 11.90 -10.17
N GLU A 29 -6.61 13.17 -10.44
CA GLU A 29 -5.80 14.11 -11.22
C GLU A 29 -4.45 14.42 -10.55
N LYS A 30 -4.30 14.12 -9.25
CA LYS A 30 -3.01 14.22 -8.55
C LYS A 30 -2.00 13.16 -9.02
N ASN A 31 -2.47 12.11 -9.70
CA ASN A 31 -1.66 11.07 -10.32
C ASN A 31 -0.53 10.54 -9.42
N LEU A 32 -0.84 10.35 -8.13
CA LEU A 32 0.14 9.95 -7.11
C LEU A 32 0.83 8.64 -7.49
N PHE A 33 0.08 7.71 -8.08
CA PHE A 33 0.58 6.41 -8.53
C PHE A 33 1.72 6.53 -9.54
N ALA A 34 1.73 7.52 -10.44
CA ALA A 34 2.84 7.71 -11.37
C ALA A 34 4.15 8.06 -10.63
N HIS A 35 4.08 8.85 -9.56
CA HIS A 35 5.26 9.16 -8.75
C HIS A 35 5.74 7.95 -7.94
N VAL A 36 4.80 7.17 -7.39
CA VAL A 36 5.10 5.92 -6.70
C VAL A 36 5.76 4.92 -7.65
N ASP A 37 5.27 4.82 -8.88
CA ASP A 37 5.76 3.89 -9.89
C ASP A 37 7.26 4.07 -10.13
N VAL A 38 7.68 5.30 -10.44
CA VAL A 38 9.09 5.65 -10.71
C VAL A 38 9.99 5.35 -9.50
N ARG A 39 9.54 5.71 -8.29
CA ARG A 39 10.33 5.51 -7.07
C ARG A 39 10.47 4.04 -6.72
N MET A 40 9.42 3.25 -6.94
CA MET A 40 9.43 1.84 -6.63
C MET A 40 10.28 1.05 -7.64
N THR A 41 10.26 1.42 -8.93
CA THR A 41 11.19 0.84 -9.92
C THR A 41 12.63 1.10 -9.50
N ALA A 42 12.98 2.36 -9.18
CA ALA A 42 14.34 2.72 -8.76
C ALA A 42 14.78 2.00 -7.48
N PHE A 43 13.86 1.85 -6.51
CA PHE A 43 14.14 1.09 -5.30
C PHE A 43 14.45 -0.39 -5.60
N ILE A 44 13.69 -1.04 -6.47
CA ILE A 44 13.92 -2.45 -6.84
C ILE A 44 15.24 -2.60 -7.61
N GLU A 45 15.53 -1.67 -8.51
CA GLU A 45 16.79 -1.58 -9.27
C GLU A 45 17.98 -1.56 -8.31
N GLU A 46 18.03 -0.59 -7.38
CA GLU A 46 19.08 -0.46 -6.38
C GLU A 46 19.14 -1.68 -5.45
N LYS A 47 17.99 -2.13 -4.96
CA LYS A 47 17.92 -3.17 -3.94
C LYS A 47 18.39 -4.53 -4.44
N LEU A 48 18.15 -4.83 -5.71
CA LEU A 48 18.43 -6.14 -6.32
C LEU A 48 19.60 -6.10 -7.31
N GLY A 49 20.14 -4.92 -7.63
CA GLY A 49 21.23 -4.76 -8.59
C GLY A 49 20.83 -5.14 -10.02
N LEU A 50 19.59 -4.80 -10.40
CA LEU A 50 19.01 -5.14 -11.70
C LEU A 50 19.12 -3.99 -12.69
N THR A 51 18.84 -4.25 -13.97
CA THR A 51 18.55 -3.17 -14.91
C THR A 51 17.18 -2.55 -14.62
N HIS A 52 16.98 -1.33 -15.10
CA HIS A 52 15.69 -0.64 -14.98
C HIS A 52 14.52 -1.45 -15.53
N ASP A 53 14.69 -2.06 -16.71
CA ASP A 53 13.64 -2.84 -17.38
C ASP A 53 13.28 -4.11 -16.59
N GLU A 54 14.26 -4.79 -16.01
CA GLU A 54 14.04 -5.95 -15.15
C GLU A 54 13.34 -5.55 -13.84
N ALA A 55 13.77 -4.44 -13.23
CA ALA A 55 13.14 -3.90 -12.03
C ALA A 55 11.68 -3.50 -12.28
N PHE A 56 11.41 -2.84 -13.41
CA PHE A 56 10.07 -2.47 -13.84
C PHE A 56 9.21 -3.70 -14.10
N PHE A 57 9.76 -4.73 -14.75
CA PHE A 57 9.04 -5.99 -14.97
C PHE A 57 8.65 -6.65 -13.65
N ILE A 58 9.56 -6.75 -12.68
CA ILE A 58 9.30 -7.33 -11.36
C ILE A 58 8.23 -6.52 -10.62
N GLN A 59 8.36 -5.20 -10.62
CA GLN A 59 7.37 -4.30 -10.03
C GLN A 59 5.97 -4.57 -10.59
N LYS A 60 5.81 -4.57 -11.92
CA LYS A 60 4.50 -4.79 -12.55
C LYS A 60 4.00 -6.21 -12.34
N LYS A 61 4.89 -7.20 -12.33
CA LYS A 61 4.55 -8.59 -11.98
C LYS A 61 3.93 -8.65 -10.58
N TYR A 62 4.60 -8.10 -9.58
CA TYR A 62 4.11 -8.14 -8.20
C TYR A 62 2.91 -7.22 -7.96
N TRP A 63 2.82 -6.09 -8.65
CA TRP A 63 1.59 -5.30 -8.66
C TRP A 63 0.41 -6.11 -9.19
N LYS A 64 0.59 -6.88 -10.26
CA LYS A 64 -0.48 -7.74 -10.80
C LYS A 64 -0.80 -8.94 -9.91
N GLU A 65 0.20 -9.50 -9.23
CA GLU A 65 0.05 -10.71 -8.41
C GLU A 65 -0.53 -10.41 -7.02
N TYR A 66 -0.15 -9.27 -6.44
CA TYR A 66 -0.48 -8.92 -5.04
C TYR A 66 -1.14 -7.55 -4.87
N GLY A 67 -1.13 -6.69 -5.90
CA GLY A 67 -1.92 -5.46 -5.92
C GLY A 67 -3.37 -5.81 -6.20
N THR A 68 -4.19 -5.77 -5.16
CA THR A 68 -5.65 -5.88 -5.24
C THR A 68 -6.27 -4.67 -5.91
#